data_AF-A0A953TLP6-F1
#
_entry.id   AF-A0A953TLP6-F1
#
_cell.length_a   1.000
_cell.length_b   1.000
_cell.length_c   1.000
_cell.angle_alpha   90.00
_cell.angle_beta   90.00
_cell.angle_gamma   90.00
#
_symmetry.space_group_name_H-M   'P 1'
#
loop_
_entity.id
_entity.type
_entity.pdbx_description
1 polymer ?
#
loop_
_entity_poly.entity_id
_entity_poly.type
_entity_poly.pdbx_seq_one_letter_code
_entity_poly.pdbx_strand_id
1 'polypeptide(L)'
;MSAKNVVTIVCRALAVYLLFWFLSDLTYLPSHLFALWHHKNGLGTQIGTTYWRDSERISLVFLLLRMVVLFFAVQWFYRSGPALQGYFLASSGEETAPN
;
A
#
# COMPACT_ATOMS: atom_id res chain seq x y z
N MET A 1 -19.28 -0.33 -24.25
CA MET A 1 -17.98 -0.50 -23.57
C MET A 1 -17.87 -1.96 -23.14
N SER A 2 -16.80 -2.69 -23.47
CA SER A 2 -16.67 -4.09 -23.03
C SER A 2 -16.29 -4.15 -21.55
N ALA A 3 -16.87 -5.09 -20.78
CA ALA A 3 -16.57 -5.29 -19.35
C ALA A 3 -15.05 -5.39 -19.06
N LYS A 4 -14.30 -5.90 -20.03
CA LYS A 4 -12.83 -6.00 -20.02
C LYS A 4 -12.13 -4.65 -19.84
N ASN A 5 -12.60 -3.64 -20.55
CA ASN A 5 -12.03 -2.29 -20.50
C ASN A 5 -12.35 -1.65 -19.15
N VAL A 6 -13.54 -1.90 -18.61
CA VAL A 6 -13.96 -1.41 -17.30
C VAL A 6 -13.10 -2.00 -16.19
N VAL A 7 -12.90 -3.33 -16.16
CA VAL A 7 -12.06 -4.00 -15.14
C VAL A 7 -10.62 -3.49 -15.19
N THR A 8 -10.06 -3.31 -16.39
CA THR A 8 -8.69 -2.80 -16.56
C THR A 8 -8.56 -1.36 -16.05
N ILE A 9 -9.54 -0.51 -16.37
CA ILE A 9 -9.58 0.88 -15.90
C ILE A 9 -9.69 0.93 -14.38
N VAL A 10 -10.58 0.13 -13.78
CA VAL A 10 -10.77 0.08 -12.32
C VAL A 10 -9.51 -0.41 -11.61
N CYS A 11 -8.86 -1.49 -12.10
CA CYS A 11 -7.62 -1.98 -11.50
C CYS A 11 -6.50 -0.93 -11.57
N ARG A 12 -6.38 -0.22 -12.70
CA ARG A 12 -5.39 0.87 -12.84
C ARG A 12 -5.71 2.06 -11.95
N ALA A 13 -6.98 2.43 -11.82
CA ALA A 13 -7.41 3.49 -10.92
C ALA A 13 -7.10 3.16 -9.45
N LEU A 14 -7.37 1.92 -9.03
CA LEU A 14 -7.00 1.43 -7.70
C LEU A 14 -5.49 1.42 -7.49
N ALA A 15 -4.70 1.01 -8.49
CA ALA A 15 -3.24 1.07 -8.40
C ALA A 15 -2.74 2.51 -8.20
N VAL A 16 -3.30 3.49 -8.92
CA VAL A 16 -2.96 4.92 -8.76
C VAL A 16 -3.39 5.43 -7.39
N TYR A 17 -4.57 5.06 -6.91
CA TYR A 17 -5.07 5.43 -5.58
C TYR A 17 -4.15 4.90 -4.46
N LEU A 18 -3.74 3.63 -4.54
CA LEU A 18 -2.81 3.03 -3.57
C LEU A 18 -1.41 3.65 -3.67
N LEU A 19 -0.96 4.01 -4.87
CA LEU A 19 0.30 4.71 -5.07
C LEU A 19 0.28 6.11 -4.44
N PHE A 20 -0.84 6.83 -4.55
CA PHE A 20 -1.04 8.11 -3.89
C PHE A 20 -0.91 7.99 -2.36
N TRP A 21 -1.54 6.97 -1.76
CA TRP A 21 -1.38 6.70 -0.33
C TRP A 21 0.06 6.36 0.06
N PHE A 22 0.76 5.55 -0.75
CA PHE A 22 2.17 5.25 -0.52
C PHE A 22 3.04 6.51 -0.56
N LEU A 23 2.81 7.40 -1.53
CA LEU A 23 3.51 8.69 -1.65
C LEU A 23 3.20 9.59 -0.45
N SER A 24 1.95 9.61 0.01
CA SER A 24 1.56 10.33 1.23
C SER A 24 2.29 9.79 2.46
N ASP A 25 2.37 8.47 2.63
CA ASP A 25 3.10 7.87 3.75
C ASP A 25 4.61 8.18 3.67
N LEU A 26 5.18 8.24 2.46
CA LEU A 26 6.57 8.61 2.22
C LEU A 26 6.89 10.04 2.65
N THR A 27 5.96 10.99 2.54
CA THR A 27 6.20 12.39 2.98
C THR A 27 6.24 12.53 4.50
N TYR A 28 5.66 11.60 5.26
CA TYR A 28 5.76 11.55 6.72
C TYR A 28 7.06 10.88 7.21
N LEU A 29 7.76 10.13 6.35
CA LEU A 29 8.98 9.43 6.73
C LEU A 29 10.07 10.36 7.33
N PRO A 30 10.36 11.55 6.74
CA PRO A 30 11.37 12.45 7.28
C PRO A 30 11.03 12.97 8.68
N SER A 31 9.75 13.23 8.98
CA SER A 31 9.35 13.74 10.30
C SER A 31 9.56 12.70 11.39
N HIS A 32 9.20 11.44 11.15
CA HIS A 32 9.42 10.34 12.10
C HIS A 32 10.92 10.03 12.29
N LEU A 33 11.71 10.07 11.20
CA LEU A 33 13.16 9.89 11.30
C LEU A 33 13.82 11.02 12.10
N PHE A 34 13.40 12.27 11.87
CA PHE A 34 13.87 13.42 12.64
C PHE A 34 13.47 13.32 14.11
N ALA A 35 12.21 12.96 14.41
CA ALA A 35 11.73 12.76 15.77
C ALA A 35 12.54 11.68 16.50
N LEU A 36 12.84 10.55 15.88
CA LEU A 36 13.67 9.50 16.46
C LEU A 36 15.11 9.95 16.71
N TRP A 37 15.70 10.68 15.76
CA TRP A 37 17.05 11.23 15.91
C TRP A 37 17.10 12.26 17.06
N HIS A 38 16.10 13.14 17.12
CA HIS A 38 15.96 14.14 18.17
C HIS A 38 15.80 13.49 19.56
N HIS A 39 14.95 12.47 19.70
CA HIS A 39 14.79 11.75 20.98
C HIS A 39 16.01 10.92 21.38
N LYS A 40 16.80 10.44 20.40
CA LYS A 40 18.04 9.69 20.69
C LYS A 40 19.18 10.61 21.16
N ASN A 41 19.25 11.84 20.64
CA ASN A 41 20.39 12.74 20.87
C ASN A 41 20.10 13.89 21.83
N GLY A 42 18.84 14.31 21.98
CA GLY A 42 18.46 15.51 22.74
C GLY A 42 17.84 15.23 24.11
N LEU A 43 17.35 14.01 24.35
CA LEU A 43 16.61 13.64 25.55
C LEU A 43 17.31 12.43 26.20
N GLY A 44 18.00 12.66 27.33
CA GLY A 44 18.65 11.60 28.10
C GLY A 44 17.69 10.49 28.56
N THR A 45 18.17 9.49 29.29
CA THR A 45 17.46 8.25 29.68
C THR A 45 16.33 8.41 30.72
N GLN A 46 15.66 9.57 30.79
CA GLN A 46 14.52 9.76 31.67
C GLN A 46 13.32 8.89 31.25
N ILE A 47 12.49 8.49 32.22
CA ILE A 47 11.38 7.55 31.99
C ILE A 47 10.37 8.10 30.95
N GLY A 48 10.07 9.40 30.99
CA GLY A 48 9.18 10.04 30.01
C GLY A 48 9.73 10.04 28.58
N THR A 49 11.05 10.21 28.42
CA THR A 49 11.70 10.25 27.09
C THR A 49 11.80 8.87 26.46
N THR A 50 11.85 7.83 27.30
CA THR A 50 11.84 6.42 26.88
C THR A 50 10.50 6.05 26.24
N TYR A 51 9.38 6.48 26.84
CA TYR A 51 8.03 6.27 26.29
C TYR A 51 7.87 6.91 24.91
N TRP A 52 8.23 8.20 24.76
CA TRP A 52 8.12 8.90 23.47
C TRP A 52 9.00 8.26 22.38
N ARG A 53 10.22 7.85 22.75
CA ARG A 53 11.13 7.15 21.83
C ARG A 53 10.56 5.81 21.35
N ASP A 54 10.01 5.01 22.26
CA ASP A 54 9.46 3.70 21.90
C ASP A 54 8.14 3.83 21.12
N SER A 55 7.32 4.83 21.45
CA SER A 55 6.14 5.19 20.66
C SER A 55 6.51 5.58 19.22
N GLU A 56 7.52 6.45 19.02
CA GLU A 56 7.98 6.83 17.68
C GLU A 56 8.57 5.65 16.89
N ARG A 57 9.24 4.71 17.58
CA ARG A 57 9.75 3.48 16.94
C ARG A 57 8.60 2.61 16.43
N ILE A 58 7.58 2.40 17.26
CA ILE A 58 6.41 1.60 16.88
C ILE A 58 5.71 2.27 15.69
N SER A 59 5.46 3.58 15.75
CA SER A 59 4.86 4.34 14.65
C SER A 59 5.67 4.21 13.36
N LEU A 60 7.00 4.32 13.43
CA LEU A 60 7.86 4.17 12.25
C LEU A 60 7.83 2.74 11.67
N VAL A 61 7.82 1.71 12.52
CA VAL A 61 7.70 0.31 12.07
C VAL A 61 6.36 0.07 11.36
N PHE A 62 5.25 0.55 11.92
CA PHE A 62 3.94 0.44 11.30
C PHE A 62 3.84 1.22 9.99
N LEU A 63 4.44 2.42 9.92
CA LEU A 63 4.53 3.21 8.70
C LEU A 63 5.28 2.43 7.59
N LEU A 64 6.47 1.90 7.91
CA LEU A 64 7.25 1.10 6.96
C LEU A 64 6.49 -0.15 6.51
N LEU A 65 5.86 -0.87 7.44
CA LEU A 65 5.06 -2.05 7.11
C LEU A 65 3.90 -1.70 6.17
N ARG A 66 3.18 -0.61 6.47
CA ARG A 66 2.09 -0.11 5.62
C ARG A 66 2.59 0.26 4.22
N MET A 67 3.73 0.94 4.12
CA MET A 67 4.35 1.28 2.83
C MET A 67 4.70 0.03 2.02
N VAL A 68 5.25 -1.00 2.66
CA VAL A 68 5.55 -2.29 2.01
C VAL A 68 4.28 -2.95 1.47
N VAL A 69 3.23 -3.02 2.29
CA VAL A 69 1.93 -3.59 1.88
C VAL A 69 1.32 -2.81 0.73
N LEU A 70 1.33 -1.47 0.78
CA LEU A 70 0.82 -0.62 -0.28
C LEU A 70 1.61 -0.82 -1.58
N PHE A 71 2.95 -0.90 -1.51
CA PHE A 71 3.78 -1.15 -2.68
C PHE A 71 3.46 -2.48 -3.35
N PHE A 72 3.31 -3.56 -2.57
CA PHE A 72 2.88 -4.85 -3.10
C PHE A 72 1.47 -4.80 -3.70
N ALA A 73 0.54 -4.11 -3.04
CA ALA A 73 -0.81 -3.95 -3.56
C ALA A 73 -0.83 -3.18 -4.90
N VAL A 74 -0.06 -2.08 -5.02
CA VAL A 74 0.10 -1.34 -6.28
C VAL A 74 0.63 -2.25 -7.38
N GLN A 75 1.72 -2.99 -7.12
CA GLN A 75 2.30 -3.93 -8.07
C GLN A 75 1.30 -5.02 -8.49
N TRP A 76 0.53 -5.52 -7.54
CA TRP A 76 -0.52 -6.51 -7.79
C TRP A 76 -1.60 -5.94 -8.71
N PHE A 77 -2.26 -4.84 -8.33
CA PHE A 77 -3.31 -4.24 -9.15
C PHE A 77 -2.83 -3.76 -10.52
N TYR A 78 -1.57 -3.34 -10.62
CA TYR A 78 -0.96 -2.95 -11.90
C TYR A 78 -0.69 -4.18 -12.80
N ARG A 79 -0.18 -5.29 -12.24
CA ARG A 79 0.12 -6.53 -12.99
C ARG A 79 -1.08 -7.45 -13.20
N SER A 80 -2.11 -7.40 -12.36
CA SER A 80 -3.27 -8.28 -12.47
C SER A 80 -4.19 -7.94 -13.65
N GLY A 81 -3.99 -6.80 -14.34
CA GLY A 81 -4.75 -6.44 -15.54
C GLY A 81 -4.84 -7.57 -16.59
N PRO A 82 -3.72 -8.21 -16.99
CA PRO A 82 -3.73 -9.40 -17.85
C PRO A 82 -4.13 -10.72 -17.15
N ALA A 83 -3.81 -10.94 -15.88
CA ALA A 83 -4.15 -12.20 -15.18
C ALA A 83 -5.67 -12.34 -14.92
N LEU A 84 -6.35 -11.23 -14.62
CA LEU A 84 -7.81 -11.18 -14.49
C LEU A 84 -8.54 -11.42 -15.81
N GLN A 85 -7.88 -11.23 -16.96
CA GLN A 85 -8.48 -11.55 -18.27
C GLN A 85 -8.75 -13.05 -18.39
N GLY A 86 -7.86 -13.90 -17.87
CA GLY A 86 -8.05 -15.36 -17.90
C GLY A 86 -9.26 -15.80 -17.09
N TYR A 87 -9.39 -15.31 -15.86
CA TYR A 87 -10.48 -15.71 -14.96
C TYR A 87 -11.85 -15.18 -15.37
N PHE A 88 -11.95 -13.92 -15.81
CA PHE A 88 -13.23 -13.34 -16.23
C PHE A 88 -13.67 -13.79 -17.63
N LEU A 89 -12.75 -14.08 -18.56
CA LEU A 89 -13.10 -14.61 -19.87
C LEU A 89 -13.48 -16.09 -19.82
N ALA A 90 -12.79 -16.88 -18.99
CA ALA A 90 -13.15 -18.28 -18.76
C ALA A 90 -14.57 -18.38 -18.17
N SER A 91 -14.92 -17.52 -17.21
CA SER A 91 -16.27 -17.48 -16.62
C SER A 91 -17.38 -17.08 -17.59
N SER A 92 -17.07 -16.43 -18.71
CA SER A 92 -18.07 -16.01 -19.71
C SER A 92 -18.29 -17.01 -20.86
N GLY A 93 -17.51 -18.10 -20.88
CA GLY A 93 -17.56 -19.12 -21.94
C GLY A 93 -18.43 -20.34 -21.65
N GLU A 94 -19.00 -20.43 -20.44
CA GLU A 94 -19.68 -21.65 -19.95
C GLU A 94 -21.22 -21.52 -19.96
N GLU A 95 -21.77 -20.61 -20.76
CA GLU A 95 -23.24 -20.39 -20.85
C GLU A 95 -23.84 -20.78 -22.22
N THR A 96 -23.07 -21.39 -23.13
CA THR A 96 -23.57 -21.87 -24.43
C THR A 96 -23.18 -23.32 -24.71
N ALA A 97 -23.78 -24.24 -23.95
CA ALA A 97 -23.91 -25.63 -24.38
C ALA A 97 -25.40 -25.99 -24.41
N PRO A 98 -26.10 -25.83 -25.55
CA PRO A 98 -27.43 -26.41 -25.73
C PRO A 98 -27.27 -27.92 -25.97
N ASN A 99 -28.01 -28.71 -25.20
CA ASN A 99 -28.32 -30.12 -25.52
C ASN A 99 -29.18 -30.21 -26.79
#